data_AF-A0AAW5IAS0-F1
#
_entry.id   AF-A0AAW5IAS0-F1
#
_cell.length_a   1.000
_cell.length_b   1.000
_cell.length_c   1.000
_cell.angle_alpha   90.00
_cell.angle_beta   90.00
_cell.angle_gamma   90.00
#
_symmetry.space_group_name_H-M   'P 1'
#
loop_
_entity.id
_entity.type
_entity.pdbx_description
1 polymer ?
#
loop_
_entity_poly.entity_id
_entity_poly.type
_entity_poly.pdbx_seq_one_letter_code
_entity_poly.pdbx_strand_id
1 'polypeptide(L)'
;MRQNIKAEDNLKALAITIMRNKFYDQCRHEERNFTTDKVMEVPIEDRRAEQRDEVNLIKQIVAQLPPLQQQIFRMKEIEGYTADEIMQITGCTADNLRKNLSRARLKIRETYMNIVKQNKIKKEEKL
;
A
#
# COMPACT_ATOMS: atom_id res chain seq x y z
N MET A 1 -22.99 -43.14 -3.82
CA MET A 1 -23.23 -41.85 -4.52
C MET A 1 -23.22 -40.68 -3.52
N ARG A 2 -22.07 -40.33 -2.92
CA ARG A 2 -21.96 -39.28 -1.87
C ARG A 2 -20.74 -38.35 -1.98
N GLN A 3 -20.02 -38.36 -3.11
CA GLN A 3 -18.78 -37.58 -3.26
C GLN A 3 -18.95 -36.23 -3.98
N ASN A 4 -20.07 -35.98 -4.68
CA ASN A 4 -20.27 -34.74 -5.46
C ASN A 4 -20.92 -33.57 -4.69
N ILE A 5 -21.68 -33.81 -3.62
CA ILE A 5 -22.42 -32.74 -2.92
C ILE A 5 -21.46 -31.80 -2.17
N LYS A 6 -20.38 -32.35 -1.61
CA LYS A 6 -19.34 -31.54 -0.94
C LYS A 6 -18.58 -30.63 -1.90
N ALA A 7 -18.45 -31.00 -3.17
CA ALA A 7 -17.76 -30.19 -4.16
C ALA A 7 -18.59 -28.96 -4.56
N GLU A 8 -19.90 -29.11 -4.73
CA GLU A 8 -20.81 -27.99 -5.01
C GLU A 8 -20.94 -27.03 -3.82
N ASP A 9 -21.04 -27.55 -2.59
CA ASP A 9 -21.09 -26.72 -1.39
C ASP A 9 -19.76 -25.99 -1.14
N ASN A 10 -18.63 -26.63 -1.45
CA ASN A 10 -17.32 -25.97 -1.43
C ASN A 10 -17.19 -24.88 -2.51
N LEU A 11 -17.76 -25.09 -3.70
CA LEU A 11 -17.76 -24.09 -4.76
C LEU A 11 -18.62 -22.88 -4.39
N LYS A 12 -19.80 -23.11 -3.80
CA LYS A 12 -20.66 -22.04 -3.26
C LYS A 12 -19.95 -21.27 -2.14
N ALA A 13 -19.32 -21.96 -1.20
CA ALA A 13 -18.56 -21.34 -0.11
C ALA A 13 -17.37 -20.51 -0.63
N LEU A 14 -16.65 -21.02 -1.63
CA LEU A 14 -15.56 -20.31 -2.30
C LEU A 14 -16.07 -19.06 -3.02
N ALA A 15 -17.16 -19.18 -3.79
CA ALA A 15 -17.76 -18.05 -4.51
C ALA A 15 -18.22 -16.94 -3.55
N ILE A 16 -18.85 -17.31 -2.42
CA ILE A 16 -19.24 -16.34 -1.37
C ILE A 16 -18.01 -15.65 -0.77
N THR A 17 -16.93 -16.39 -0.51
CA THR A 17 -15.68 -15.83 0.01
C THR A 17 -15.06 -14.83 -0.98
N ILE A 18 -14.97 -15.22 -2.26
CA ILE A 18 -14.45 -14.35 -3.33
C ILE A 18 -15.30 -13.09 -3.46
N MET A 19 -16.63 -13.23 -3.49
CA MET A 19 -17.56 -12.10 -3.59
C MET A 19 -17.41 -11.14 -2.41
N ARG A 20 -17.32 -11.67 -1.19
CA ARG A 20 -17.13 -10.89 0.03
C ARG A 20 -15.81 -10.12 0.02
N ASN A 21 -14.71 -10.78 -0.33
CA ASN A 21 -13.39 -10.15 -0.40
C ASN A 21 -13.40 -9.04 -1.46
N LYS A 22 -13.98 -9.31 -2.63
CA LYS A 22 -14.10 -8.32 -3.71
C LYS A 22 -14.94 -7.11 -3.29
N PHE A 23 -16.02 -7.30 -2.54
CA PHE A 23 -16.83 -6.20 -2.01
C PHE A 23 -16.03 -5.34 -1.02
N TYR A 24 -15.31 -5.96 -0.08
CA TYR A 24 -14.46 -5.21 0.85
C TYR A 24 -13.34 -4.44 0.12
N ASP A 25 -12.73 -5.04 -0.91
CA ASP A 25 -11.73 -4.36 -1.74
C ASP A 25 -12.34 -3.16 -2.50
N GLN A 26 -13.59 -3.27 -2.97
CA GLN A 26 -14.30 -2.16 -3.61
C GLN A 26 -14.58 -1.01 -2.64
N CYS A 27 -15.14 -1.29 -1.45
CA CYS A 27 -15.39 -0.26 -0.43
C CYS A 27 -14.11 0.46 -0.02
N ARG A 28 -12.99 -0.27 0.14
CA ARG A 28 -11.67 0.31 0.45
C ARG A 28 -11.20 1.27 -0.65
N HIS A 29 -11.42 0.94 -1.91
CA HIS A 29 -11.06 1.82 -3.01
C HIS A 29 -11.89 3.12 -3.02
N GLU A 30 -13.16 3.05 -2.63
CA GLU A 30 -14.06 4.21 -2.56
C GLU A 30 -13.70 5.17 -1.41
N GLU A 31 -13.39 4.66 -0.21
CA GLU A 31 -12.93 5.47 0.93
C GLU A 31 -11.65 6.28 0.62
N ARG A 32 -10.75 5.70 -0.19
CA ARG A 32 -9.52 6.37 -0.65
C ARG A 32 -9.78 7.50 -1.65
N ASN A 33 -10.74 7.32 -2.55
CA ASN A 33 -11.11 8.36 -3.51
C ASN A 33 -11.75 9.57 -2.79
N PHE A 34 -12.56 9.32 -1.77
CA PHE A 34 -13.22 10.38 -0.99
C PHE A 34 -12.24 11.28 -0.20
N THR A 35 -11.09 10.74 0.22
CA THR A 35 -10.07 11.52 0.95
C THR A 35 -9.16 12.37 0.04
N THR A 36 -9.08 12.04 -1.25
CA THR A 36 -8.24 12.76 -2.22
C THR A 36 -8.89 14.06 -2.75
N ASP A 37 -10.22 14.15 -2.74
CA ASP A 37 -10.99 15.24 -3.37
C ASP A 37 -11.08 16.53 -2.52
N LYS A 38 -10.45 16.58 -1.34
CA LYS A 38 -10.56 17.69 -0.37
C LYS A 38 -9.40 18.68 -0.35
N VAL A 39 -8.55 18.73 -1.38
CA VAL A 39 -7.42 19.68 -1.44
C VAL A 39 -7.77 20.88 -2.33
N MET A 40 -7.91 22.05 -1.67
CA MET A 40 -8.30 23.37 -2.18
C MET A 40 -7.61 23.83 -3.49
N GLU A 41 -8.37 24.56 -4.31
CA GLU A 41 -7.98 25.27 -5.53
C GLU A 41 -6.96 26.41 -5.29
N VAL A 42 -5.73 26.24 -5.75
CA VAL A 42 -4.67 27.25 -5.99
C VAL A 42 -3.84 26.72 -7.20
N PRO A 43 -3.15 27.54 -8.02
CA PRO A 43 -2.80 27.22 -9.42
C PRO A 43 -2.22 25.82 -9.64
N ILE A 44 -2.89 25.11 -10.53
CA ILE A 44 -3.02 23.67 -10.51
C ILE A 44 -1.85 22.95 -11.18
N GLU A 45 -1.05 23.61 -12.01
CA GLU A 45 -0.06 22.95 -12.87
C GLU A 45 1.27 22.64 -12.15
N ASP A 46 1.84 23.61 -11.44
CA ASP A 46 3.16 23.43 -10.78
C ASP A 46 3.09 22.45 -9.59
N ARG A 47 2.05 22.56 -8.74
CA ARG A 47 1.85 21.61 -7.63
C ARG A 47 1.54 20.20 -8.11
N ARG A 48 0.86 20.02 -9.24
CA ARG A 48 0.56 18.67 -9.77
C ARG A 48 1.84 17.98 -10.26
N ALA A 49 2.78 18.73 -10.82
CA ALA A 49 4.08 18.19 -11.21
C ALA A 49 4.90 17.77 -9.98
N GLU A 50 5.04 18.66 -8.99
CA GLU A 50 5.76 18.36 -7.75
C GLU A 50 5.14 17.18 -6.97
N GLN A 51 3.82 17.14 -6.84
CA GLN A 51 3.12 16.01 -6.19
C GLN A 51 3.30 14.69 -6.94
N ARG A 52 3.29 14.71 -8.28
CA ARG A 52 3.57 13.51 -9.08
C ARG A 52 4.98 13.01 -8.86
N ASP A 53 5.94 13.92 -8.76
CA ASP A 53 7.35 13.60 -8.51
C ASP A 53 7.56 13.02 -7.11
N GLU A 54 6.91 13.57 -6.07
CA GLU A 54 6.94 13.01 -4.71
C GLU A 54 6.35 11.61 -4.65
N VAL A 55 5.19 11.38 -5.29
CA VAL A 55 4.54 10.05 -5.33
C VAL A 55 5.42 9.05 -6.08
N ASN A 56 6.03 9.45 -7.19
CA ASN A 56 6.95 8.60 -7.93
C ASN A 56 8.21 8.27 -7.11
N LEU A 57 8.74 9.23 -6.37
CA LEU A 57 9.86 9.02 -5.48
C LEU A 57 9.52 7.99 -4.39
N ILE A 58 8.37 8.13 -3.72
CA ILE A 58 7.93 7.15 -2.72
C ILE A 58 7.77 5.76 -3.35
N LYS A 59 7.18 5.65 -4.55
CA LYS A 59 7.07 4.37 -5.27
C LYS A 59 8.42 3.73 -5.54
N GLN A 60 9.43 4.51 -5.94
CA GLN A 60 10.79 4.03 -6.15
C GLN A 60 11.43 3.54 -4.85
N ILE A 61 11.27 4.29 -3.75
CA ILE A 61 11.79 3.90 -2.44
C ILE A 61 11.13 2.60 -1.95
N VAL A 62 9.82 2.47 -2.11
CA VAL A 62 9.07 1.25 -1.75
C VAL A 62 9.55 0.05 -2.58
N ALA A 63 9.94 0.25 -3.85
CA ALA A 63 10.49 -0.81 -4.69
C ALA A 63 11.90 -1.28 -4.27
N GLN A 64 12.61 -0.51 -3.44
CA GLN A 64 13.91 -0.90 -2.87
C GLN A 64 13.79 -1.67 -1.54
N LEU A 65 12.57 -1.80 -0.99
CA LEU A 65 12.35 -2.59 0.21
C LEU A 65 12.49 -4.09 -0.09
N PRO A 66 12.86 -4.91 0.91
CA PRO A 66 12.76 -6.36 0.80
C PRO A 66 11.34 -6.80 0.38
N PRO A 67 11.19 -7.86 -0.44
CA PRO A 67 9.90 -8.21 -1.05
C PRO A 67 8.74 -8.34 -0.06
N LEU A 68 8.98 -8.99 1.10
CA LEU A 68 7.97 -9.16 2.14
C LEU A 68 7.57 -7.82 2.79
N GLN A 69 8.53 -6.92 3.02
CA GLN A 69 8.26 -5.59 3.57
C GLN A 69 7.49 -4.73 2.57
N GLN A 70 7.86 -4.79 1.30
CA GLN A 70 7.16 -4.12 0.21
C GLN A 70 5.70 -4.60 0.13
N GLN A 71 5.47 -5.91 0.12
CA GLN A 71 4.13 -6.49 0.04
C GLN A 71 3.29 -6.09 1.26
N ILE A 72 3.81 -6.28 2.47
CA ILE A 72 3.13 -5.91 3.72
C ILE A 72 2.80 -4.41 3.76
N PHE A 73 3.73 -3.56 3.34
CA PHE A 73 3.51 -2.12 3.31
C PHE A 73 2.42 -1.72 2.31
N ARG A 74 2.42 -2.30 1.10
CA ARG A 74 1.38 -2.06 0.10
C ARG A 74 0.01 -2.49 0.61
N MET A 75 -0.08 -3.71 1.14
CA MET A 75 -1.32 -4.23 1.68
C MET A 75 -1.86 -3.35 2.80
N LYS A 76 -0.99 -2.86 3.70
CA LYS A 76 -1.43 -2.08 4.86
C LYS A 76 -1.74 -0.62 4.52
N GLU A 77 -0.83 0.08 3.85
CA GLU A 77 -0.86 1.54 3.71
C GLU A 77 -1.46 2.01 2.39
N ILE A 78 -1.52 1.14 1.38
CA ILE A 78 -2.08 1.46 0.06
C ILE A 78 -3.44 0.80 -0.14
N GLU A 79 -3.52 -0.50 0.15
CA GLU A 79 -4.72 -1.31 -0.08
C GLU A 79 -5.66 -1.33 1.15
N GLY A 80 -5.17 -0.95 2.34
CA GLY A 80 -6.00 -0.79 3.54
C GLY A 80 -6.40 -2.10 4.22
N TYR A 81 -5.69 -3.21 3.96
CA TYR A 81 -5.96 -4.48 4.63
C TYR A 81 -5.74 -4.39 6.16
N THR A 82 -6.55 -5.16 6.88
CA THR A 82 -6.40 -5.34 8.33
C THR A 82 -5.16 -6.18 8.63
N ALA A 83 -4.68 -6.09 9.87
CA ALA A 83 -3.51 -6.89 10.28
C ALA A 83 -3.79 -8.39 10.14
N ASP A 84 -5.02 -8.83 10.47
CA ASP A 84 -5.42 -10.23 10.42
C ASP A 84 -5.45 -10.76 8.98
N GLU A 85 -6.02 -10.01 8.04
CA GLU A 85 -6.00 -10.37 6.61
C GLU A 85 -4.58 -10.46 6.07
N ILE A 86 -3.72 -9.49 6.42
CA ILE A 86 -2.31 -9.52 6.00
C ILE A 86 -1.61 -10.75 6.56
N MET A 87 -1.85 -11.11 7.82
CA MET A 87 -1.29 -12.31 8.44
C MET A 87 -1.78 -13.59 7.76
N GLN A 88 -3.06 -13.66 7.40
CA GLN A 88 -3.62 -14.80 6.66
C GLN A 88 -3.01 -14.95 5.26
N ILE A 89 -2.79 -13.84 4.55
CA ILE A 89 -2.25 -13.84 3.19
C ILE A 89 -0.74 -14.10 3.18
N THR A 90 0.01 -13.48 4.10
CA THR A 90 1.48 -13.55 4.14
C THR A 90 2.02 -14.69 5.00
N GLY A 91 1.18 -15.34 5.80
CA GLY A 91 1.57 -16.37 6.77
C GLY A 91 2.45 -15.87 7.91
N CYS A 92 2.58 -14.55 8.09
CA CYS A 92 3.41 -13.95 9.13
C CYS A 92 2.70 -13.93 10.49
N THR A 93 3.47 -14.03 11.57
CA THR A 93 2.97 -13.75 12.92
C THR A 93 2.75 -12.26 13.14
N ALA A 94 1.90 -11.89 14.11
CA ALA A 94 1.63 -10.49 14.45
C ALA A 94 2.91 -9.69 14.78
N ASP A 95 3.85 -10.33 15.49
CA ASP A 95 5.15 -9.72 15.81
C ASP A 95 6.00 -9.48 14.58
N ASN A 96 6.02 -10.43 13.64
CA ASN A 96 6.76 -10.27 12.39
C ASN A 96 6.11 -9.22 11.50
N LEU A 97 4.78 -9.16 11.43
CA LEU A 97 4.05 -8.11 10.70
C LEU A 97 4.41 -6.73 11.23
N ARG A 98 4.35 -6.53 12.55
CA ARG A 98 4.72 -5.27 13.21
C ARG A 98 6.17 -4.89 12.96
N LYS A 99 7.11 -5.84 13.09
CA LYS A 99 8.54 -5.60 12.81
C LYS A 99 8.76 -5.21 11.35
N ASN A 100 8.11 -5.88 10.40
CA ASN A 100 8.23 -5.57 8.97
C ASN A 100 7.68 -4.17 8.66
N LEU A 101 6.50 -3.81 9.19
CA LEU A 101 5.93 -2.46 9.02
C LEU A 101 6.83 -1.38 9.61
N SER A 102 7.35 -1.58 10.82
CA SER A 102 8.26 -0.62 11.46
C SER A 102 9.53 -0.41 10.65
N ARG A 103 10.16 -1.49 10.17
CA ARG A 103 11.37 -1.43 9.34
C ARG A 103 11.11 -0.77 7.99
N ALA A 104 10.00 -1.12 7.33
CA ALA A 104 9.58 -0.53 6.07
C ALA A 104 9.39 0.98 6.20
N ARG A 105 8.62 1.43 7.20
CA ARG A 105 8.36 2.86 7.46
C ARG A 105 9.65 3.63 7.77
N LEU A 106 10.52 3.07 8.60
CA LEU A 106 11.80 3.69 8.93
C LEU A 106 12.66 3.87 7.67
N LYS A 107 12.80 2.81 6.87
CA LYS A 107 13.60 2.82 5.65
C LYS A 107 13.06 3.81 4.63
N ILE A 108 11.73 3.86 4.43
CA ILE A 108 11.10 4.82 3.53
C ILE A 108 11.42 6.26 3.96
N ARG A 109 11.23 6.56 5.25
CA ARG A 109 11.48 7.89 5.80
C ARG A 109 12.95 8.30 5.65
N GLU A 110 13.88 7.44 6.01
CA GLU A 110 15.32 7.73 5.91
C GLU A 110 15.75 7.97 4.46
N THR A 111 15.36 7.08 3.55
CA THR A 111 15.73 7.22 2.14
C THR A 111 15.11 8.48 1.53
N TYR A 112 13.85 8.80 1.86
CA TYR A 112 13.21 10.02 1.40
C TYR A 112 13.96 11.27 1.88
N MET A 113 14.25 11.35 3.18
CA MET A 113 14.96 12.51 3.76
C MET A 113 16.36 12.68 3.18
N ASN A 114 17.06 11.57 2.91
CA ASN A 114 18.38 11.62 2.29
C ASN A 114 18.33 12.17 0.86
N ILE A 115 17.35 11.73 0.06
CA ILE A 115 17.19 12.20 -1.33
C ILE A 115 16.80 13.68 -1.35
N VAL A 116 15.86 14.10 -0.50
CA VAL A 116 15.45 15.51 -0.41
C VAL A 116 16.63 16.40 0.01
N LYS A 117 17.44 15.96 0.99
CA LYS A 117 18.67 16.68 1.39
C LYS A 117 19.66 16.79 0.24
N GLN A 118 19.93 15.71 -0.49
CA GLN A 118 20.84 15.71 -1.63
C GLN A 118 20.37 16.64 -2.75
N ASN A 119 19.06 16.66 -3.03
CA ASN A 119 18.48 17.54 -4.04
C ASN A 119 18.60 19.01 -3.64
N LYS A 120 18.48 19.33 -2.35
CA LYS A 120 18.68 20.69 -1.83
C LYS A 120 20.13 21.16 -2.01
N ILE A 121 21.10 20.32 -1.63
CA ILE A 121 22.54 20.61 -1.77
C ILE A 121 22.90 20.87 -3.25
N LYS A 122 22.46 20.00 -4.16
CA LYS A 122 22.72 20.16 -5.61
C LYS A 122 22.10 21.43 -6.21
N LYS A 123 21.06 21.97 -5.59
CA LYS A 123 20.40 23.21 -6.04
C LYS A 123 21.16 24.44 -5.56
N GLU A 124 21.78 24.36 -4.38
CA GLU A 124 22.63 25.40 -3.80
C GLU A 124 24.02 25.46 -4.48
N GLU A 125 24.59 24.32 -4.91
CA GLU A 125 25.88 24.27 -5.63
C GLU A 125 25.81 24.75 -7.09
N LYS A 126 24.60 24.86 -7.66
CA LYS A 126 24.36 25.31 -9.04
C LYS A 126 24.00 26.79 -9.15
N LEU A 127 23.90 27.49 -8.03
CA LEU A 127 23.64 28.93 -7.94
C LEU A 127 24.96 29.68 -7.70
#